data_AF-A0AAD9NNL1-F1
#
_entry.id   AF-A0AAD9NNL1-F1
#
_cell.length_a   1.000
_cell.length_b   1.000
_cell.length_c   1.000
_cell.angle_alpha   90.00
_cell.angle_beta   90.00
_cell.angle_gamma   90.00
#
_symmetry.space_group_name_H-M   'P 1'
#
loop_
_entity.id
_entity.type
_entity.pdbx_description
1 polymer ?
#
loop_
_entity_poly.entity_id
_entity_poly.type
_entity_poly.pdbx_seq_one_letter_code
_entity_poly.pdbx_strand_id
1 'polypeptide(L)'
;MFHSFIGCLQDLRINKDDVPLETAIPSSLGHDPPPASPGCPREDVCFPSPCQNGGSCETGWTNATCRCPEGYWGPYCSKVSAVTFNGATSYLELVVNTSSVPFGDTMSLEVRTRASSGQLLHLQLLDRSRRFTDSLQLKITNNRLEMSTRAHSSTATSVTLAESVSDGDWHQLYWRILATKILFKVDGIATSLDLKFDVFSSDRNSDVVVYVGARPYLPGKQQLQLSKKFTKLHTWHCSIDHSGQMY
;
A
#
# COMPACT_ATOMS: atom_id res chain seq x y z
N MET A 1 -11.69 1.08 28.00
CA MET A 1 -11.27 -0.32 28.13
C MET A 1 -9.93 -0.30 28.87
N PHE A 2 -9.85 -0.96 30.02
CA PHE A 2 -8.60 -1.00 30.81
C PHE A 2 -7.79 -2.22 30.38
N HIS A 3 -6.48 -2.05 30.22
CA HIS A 3 -5.55 -3.14 29.96
C HIS A 3 -4.90 -3.55 31.29
N SER A 4 -4.79 -4.85 31.55
CA SER A 4 -4.04 -5.37 32.70
C SER A 4 -2.55 -5.08 32.54
N PHE A 5 -1.84 -4.95 33.67
CA PHE A 5 -0.39 -4.74 33.67
C PHE A 5 0.36 -5.95 33.06
N ILE A 6 1.34 -5.67 32.22
CA ILE A 6 2.29 -6.66 31.68
C ILE A 6 3.69 -6.19 32.06
N GLY A 7 4.36 -6.95 32.93
CA GLY A 7 5.62 -6.52 33.53
C GLY A 7 5.99 -7.38 34.73
N CYS A 8 7.10 -7.02 35.38
CA CYS A 8 7.42 -7.50 36.73
C CYS A 8 7.21 -6.39 37.75
N LEU A 9 6.97 -6.81 38.99
CA LEU A 9 7.02 -5.97 40.18
C LEU A 9 8.03 -6.58 41.16
N GLN A 10 8.79 -5.72 41.83
CA GLN A 10 9.70 -6.10 42.91
C GLN A 10 9.56 -5.10 44.07
N ASP A 11 10.02 -5.49 45.25
CA ASP A 11 10.07 -4.64 46.46
C ASP A 11 8.71 -4.10 46.94
N LEU A 12 7.66 -4.95 46.93
CA LEU A 12 6.36 -4.56 47.46
C LEU A 12 6.45 -4.30 48.98
N ARG A 13 6.00 -3.12 49.40
CA ARG A 13 5.92 -2.72 50.82
C ARG A 13 4.52 -2.27 51.20
N ILE A 14 4.01 -2.75 52.32
CA ILE A 14 2.73 -2.29 52.91
C ILE A 14 3.02 -1.80 54.32
N ASN A 15 2.73 -0.53 54.61
CA ASN A 15 2.99 0.09 55.91
C ASN A 15 4.43 -0.06 56.44
N LYS A 16 5.42 -0.12 55.52
CA LYS A 16 6.87 -0.35 55.74
C LYS A 16 7.29 -1.81 55.92
N ASP A 17 6.36 -2.75 55.91
CA ASP A 17 6.68 -4.17 55.92
C ASP A 17 6.90 -4.68 54.50
N ASP A 18 8.00 -5.41 54.29
CA ASP A 18 8.31 -6.06 53.01
C ASP A 18 7.37 -7.26 52.81
N VAL A 19 6.70 -7.32 51.65
CA VAL A 19 5.79 -8.40 51.30
C VAL A 19 6.48 -9.35 50.31
N PRO A 20 6.74 -10.62 50.68
CA PRO A 20 7.39 -11.58 49.79
C PRO A 20 6.45 -12.00 48.66
N LEU A 21 6.64 -11.41 47.48
CA LEU A 21 5.83 -11.67 46.28
C LEU A 21 5.95 -13.12 45.78
N GLU A 22 7.10 -13.76 45.96
CA GLU A 22 7.36 -15.14 45.49
C GLU A 22 6.54 -16.20 46.23
N THR A 23 6.11 -15.91 47.46
CA THR A 23 5.35 -16.85 48.31
C THR A 23 3.85 -16.54 48.36
N ALA A 24 3.39 -15.57 47.57
CA ALA A 24 1.98 -15.19 47.53
C ALA A 24 1.12 -16.33 46.95
N ILE A 25 0.03 -16.68 47.66
CA ILE A 25 -0.89 -17.75 47.25
C ILE A 25 -2.03 -17.13 46.42
N PRO A 26 -2.23 -17.55 45.16
CA PRO A 26 -3.37 -17.09 44.36
C PRO A 26 -4.69 -17.63 44.91
N SER A 27 -5.79 -16.92 44.67
CA SER A 27 -7.13 -17.34 45.06
C SER A 27 -7.55 -18.64 44.37
N SER A 28 -8.31 -19.47 45.08
CA SER A 28 -8.79 -20.78 44.62
C SER A 28 -10.10 -20.71 43.83
N LEU A 29 -10.45 -19.54 43.29
CA LEU A 29 -11.67 -19.38 42.49
C LEU A 29 -11.36 -19.82 41.06
N GLY A 30 -12.12 -20.79 40.55
CA GLY A 30 -11.87 -21.43 39.25
C GLY A 30 -12.05 -20.54 38.01
N HIS A 31 -12.23 -19.23 38.17
CA HIS A 31 -12.37 -18.25 37.07
C HIS A 31 -11.31 -17.14 37.13
N ASP A 32 -10.35 -17.21 38.05
CA ASP A 32 -9.29 -16.21 38.13
C ASP A 32 -8.27 -16.38 36.98
N PRO A 33 -7.65 -15.29 36.51
CA PRO A 33 -6.56 -15.37 35.55
C PRO A 33 -5.36 -16.14 36.14
N PRO A 34 -4.47 -16.67 35.29
CA PRO A 34 -3.29 -17.39 35.75
C PRO A 34 -2.46 -16.58 36.76
N PRO A 35 -1.88 -17.22 37.79
CA PRO A 35 -1.04 -16.54 38.76
C PRO A 35 0.26 -16.03 38.12
N ALA A 36 0.84 -15.00 38.74
CA ALA A 36 2.17 -14.51 38.37
C ALA A 36 3.23 -15.60 38.64
N SER A 37 4.22 -15.70 37.75
CA SER A 37 5.38 -16.58 37.92
C SER A 37 6.45 -15.91 38.80
N PRO A 38 7.17 -16.65 39.66
CA PRO A 38 8.32 -16.12 40.39
C PRO A 38 9.44 -15.61 39.46
N GLY A 39 10.15 -14.58 39.91
CA GLY A 39 11.29 -13.98 39.20
C GLY A 39 10.91 -12.99 38.10
N CYS A 40 11.94 -12.43 37.46
CA CYS A 40 11.79 -11.49 36.35
C CYS A 40 12.75 -11.79 35.19
N PRO A 41 12.58 -12.93 34.50
CA PRO A 41 13.43 -13.26 33.36
C PRO A 41 13.19 -12.25 32.25
N ARG A 42 14.27 -11.66 31.74
CA ARG A 42 14.24 -10.82 30.55
C ARG A 42 14.78 -11.64 29.38
N GLU A 43 13.88 -12.16 28.57
CA GLU A 43 14.24 -12.80 27.31
C GLU A 43 14.41 -11.70 26.24
N ASP A 44 15.52 -11.74 25.51
CA ASP A 44 15.67 -10.86 24.35
C ASP A 44 14.87 -11.45 23.18
N VAL A 45 13.58 -11.10 23.14
CA VAL A 45 12.63 -11.55 22.11
C VAL A 45 13.03 -11.11 20.70
N CYS A 46 14.01 -10.21 20.57
CA CYS A 46 14.56 -9.76 19.28
C CYS A 46 15.87 -10.46 18.90
N PHE A 47 16.36 -11.44 19.68
CA PHE A 47 17.57 -12.17 19.35
C PHE A 47 17.39 -13.70 19.32
N PRO A 48 17.58 -14.36 18.16
CA PRO A 48 17.80 -13.76 16.84
C PRO A 48 16.55 -13.02 16.34
N SER A 49 16.73 -12.00 15.48
CA SER A 49 15.60 -11.18 15.00
C SER A 49 14.53 -12.06 14.35
N PRO A 50 13.27 -12.03 14.83
CA PRO A 50 12.18 -12.77 14.22
C PRO A 50 11.67 -12.09 12.94
N CYS A 51 12.09 -10.85 12.68
CA CYS A 51 11.61 -10.05 11.55
C CYS A 51 12.40 -10.38 10.27
N GLN A 52 11.68 -10.67 9.19
CA GLN A 52 12.26 -11.00 7.89
C GLN A 52 12.39 -9.77 6.99
N ASN A 53 13.08 -9.92 5.86
CA ASN A 53 13.16 -8.92 4.79
C ASN A 53 13.62 -7.52 5.24
N GLY A 54 14.51 -7.45 6.23
CA GLY A 54 15.00 -6.17 6.77
C GLY A 54 14.05 -5.48 7.76
N GLY A 55 13.02 -6.17 8.24
CA GLY A 55 12.14 -5.68 9.31
C GLY A 55 12.89 -5.35 10.60
N SER A 56 12.49 -4.25 11.24
CA SER A 56 13.03 -3.84 12.54
C SER A 56 12.24 -4.50 13.66
N CYS A 57 12.94 -5.15 14.59
CA CYS A 57 12.32 -5.77 15.75
C CYS A 57 12.18 -4.77 16.90
N GLU A 58 10.97 -4.68 17.46
CA GLU A 58 10.64 -3.87 18.62
C GLU A 58 10.30 -4.81 19.78
N THR A 59 11.05 -4.69 20.89
CA THR A 59 10.89 -5.54 22.07
C THR A 59 9.66 -5.14 22.87
N GLY A 60 8.68 -6.05 22.97
CA GLY A 60 7.65 -6.03 24.00
C GLY A 60 8.08 -6.82 25.25
N TRP A 61 7.20 -6.86 26.25
CA TRP A 61 7.46 -7.62 27.48
C TRP A 61 7.33 -9.14 27.27
N THR A 62 6.36 -9.57 26.48
CA THR A 62 6.08 -11.00 26.20
C THR A 62 6.18 -11.36 24.73
N ASN A 63 6.34 -10.38 23.84
CA ASN A 63 6.35 -10.59 22.41
C ASN A 63 7.29 -9.63 21.69
N ALA A 64 7.74 -10.03 20.51
CA ALA A 64 8.38 -9.15 19.55
C ALA A 64 7.31 -8.60 18.59
N THR A 65 7.42 -7.32 18.25
CA THR A 65 6.65 -6.71 17.16
C THR A 65 7.60 -6.31 16.05
N CYS A 66 7.24 -6.61 14.79
CA CYS A 66 8.05 -6.23 13.65
C CYS A 66 7.49 -5.00 12.96
N ARG A 67 8.35 -3.98 12.81
CA ARG A 67 8.10 -2.85 11.90
C ARG A 67 8.61 -3.23 10.51
N CYS A 68 7.69 -3.47 9.59
CA CYS A 68 8.03 -3.91 8.24
C CYS A 68 8.44 -2.75 7.34
N PRO A 69 9.48 -2.94 6.51
CA PRO A 69 9.76 -2.01 5.42
C PRO A 69 8.62 -2.03 4.40
N GLU A 70 8.56 -1.00 3.57
CA GLU A 70 7.60 -0.92 2.47
C GLU A 70 7.67 -2.16 1.57
N GLY A 71 6.52 -2.59 1.05
CA GLY A 71 6.41 -3.79 0.24
C GLY A 71 6.31 -5.10 1.03
N TYR A 72 6.54 -5.10 2.35
CA TYR A 72 6.41 -6.27 3.21
C TYR A 72 5.37 -6.09 4.31
N TRP A 73 4.73 -7.18 4.73
CA TRP A 73 3.69 -7.15 5.75
C TRP A 73 3.55 -8.47 6.51
N GLY A 74 2.66 -8.45 7.49
CA GLY A 74 2.40 -9.54 8.42
C GLY A 74 3.26 -9.44 9.68
N PRO A 75 2.99 -10.28 10.69
CA PRO A 75 3.61 -10.17 12.02
C PRO A 75 5.14 -10.24 12.01
N TYR A 76 5.72 -10.87 10.99
CA TYR A 76 7.16 -11.10 10.84
C TYR A 76 7.73 -10.55 9.52
N CYS A 77 6.98 -9.70 8.81
CA CYS A 77 7.39 -9.13 7.51
C CYS A 77 7.72 -10.16 6.43
N SER A 78 7.19 -11.38 6.56
CA SER A 78 7.44 -12.49 5.64
C SER A 78 6.57 -12.46 4.38
N LYS A 79 5.49 -11.67 4.40
CA LYS A 79 4.57 -11.56 3.26
C LYS A 79 4.95 -10.36 2.42
N VAL A 80 4.81 -10.51 1.10
CA VAL A 80 5.08 -9.44 0.14
C VAL A 80 3.75 -8.86 -0.34
N SER A 81 3.65 -7.54 -0.41
CA SER A 81 2.54 -6.82 -1.01
C SER A 81 2.74 -6.69 -2.53
N ALA A 82 2.75 -7.82 -3.24
CA ALA A 82 2.92 -7.84 -4.69
C ALA A 82 1.85 -8.71 -5.36
N VAL A 83 1.52 -8.37 -6.60
CA VAL A 83 0.57 -9.11 -7.44
C VAL A 83 1.23 -9.45 -8.78
N THR A 84 0.95 -10.65 -9.28
CA THR A 84 1.46 -11.12 -10.57
C THR A 84 0.37 -11.05 -11.63
N PHE A 85 0.67 -10.45 -12.77
CA PHE A 85 -0.21 -10.38 -13.93
C PHE A 85 0.29 -11.33 -15.02
N ASN A 86 -0.63 -12.04 -15.68
CA ASN A 86 -0.29 -12.98 -16.76
C ASN A 86 -0.02 -12.29 -18.12
N GLY A 87 -0.10 -10.96 -18.20
CA GLY A 87 0.06 -10.19 -19.44
C GLY A 87 -1.09 -10.29 -20.45
N ALA A 88 -2.06 -11.19 -20.25
CA ALA A 88 -3.15 -11.45 -21.20
C ALA A 88 -4.51 -10.95 -20.70
N THR A 89 -4.93 -11.36 -19.51
CA THR A 89 -6.31 -11.16 -19.01
C THR A 89 -6.41 -10.77 -17.54
N SER A 90 -5.31 -10.86 -16.79
CA SER A 90 -5.31 -10.49 -15.37
C SER A 90 -5.37 -8.98 -15.21
N TYR A 91 -6.27 -8.50 -14.34
CA TYR A 91 -6.36 -7.10 -13.98
C TYR A 91 -6.81 -6.91 -12.53
N LEU A 92 -6.53 -5.73 -11.99
CA LEU A 92 -7.14 -5.20 -10.78
C LEU A 92 -8.03 -4.01 -11.15
N GLU A 93 -9.15 -3.88 -10.45
CA GLU A 93 -10.05 -2.74 -10.53
C GLU A 93 -10.14 -2.14 -9.13
N LEU A 94 -9.76 -0.88 -9.01
CA LEU A 94 -9.82 -0.12 -7.77
C LEU A 94 -10.78 1.05 -7.99
N VAL A 95 -11.69 1.26 -7.04
CA VAL A 95 -12.54 2.46 -7.00
C VAL A 95 -12.00 3.33 -5.88
N VAL A 96 -11.49 4.51 -6.25
CA VAL A 96 -10.89 5.45 -5.30
C VAL A 96 -11.80 6.66 -5.16
N ASN A 97 -12.13 7.03 -3.92
CA ASN A 97 -12.91 8.22 -3.63
C ASN A 97 -11.99 9.43 -3.46
N THR A 98 -12.05 10.38 -4.40
CA THR A 98 -11.20 11.57 -4.46
C THR A 98 -11.46 12.57 -3.34
N SER A 99 -12.59 12.45 -2.64
CA SER A 99 -12.93 13.32 -1.50
C SER A 99 -12.20 12.90 -0.23
N SER A 100 -11.75 11.64 -0.14
CA SER A 100 -11.04 11.09 1.02
C SER A 100 -9.54 10.94 0.79
N VAL A 101 -9.14 10.68 -0.46
CA VAL A 101 -7.75 10.68 -0.91
C VAL A 101 -7.72 11.53 -2.16
N PRO A 102 -7.05 12.71 -2.20
CA PRO A 102 -6.94 13.50 -3.43
C PRO A 102 -6.12 12.72 -4.46
N PHE A 103 -6.79 11.77 -5.09
CA PHE A 103 -6.20 10.72 -5.88
C PHE A 103 -5.70 11.34 -7.19
N GLY A 104 -4.40 11.17 -7.44
CA GLY A 104 -3.71 11.79 -8.55
C GLY A 104 -2.77 12.93 -8.16
N ASP A 105 -2.89 13.52 -6.95
CA ASP A 105 -1.92 14.55 -6.54
C ASP A 105 -0.52 13.95 -6.47
N THR A 106 -0.38 12.79 -5.81
CA THR A 106 0.82 11.95 -5.91
C THR A 106 0.44 10.46 -6.02
N MET A 107 1.26 9.67 -6.70
CA MET A 107 1.16 8.22 -6.69
C MET A 107 2.54 7.60 -6.86
N SER A 108 2.80 6.50 -6.16
CA SER A 108 3.98 5.66 -6.34
C SER A 108 3.58 4.19 -6.55
N LEU A 109 4.35 3.48 -7.37
CA LEU A 109 4.29 2.02 -7.47
C LEU A 109 5.66 1.47 -7.89
N GLU A 110 5.92 0.21 -7.57
CA GLU A 110 7.08 -0.50 -8.09
C GLU A 110 6.65 -1.51 -9.16
N VAL A 111 7.42 -1.57 -10.25
CA VAL A 111 7.18 -2.50 -11.36
C VAL A 111 8.44 -3.28 -11.66
N ARG A 112 8.28 -4.58 -11.94
CA ARG A 112 9.32 -5.41 -12.57
C ARG A 112 8.72 -6.18 -13.71
N THR A 113 9.41 -6.23 -14.85
CA THR A 113 8.94 -7.01 -16.01
C THR A 113 10.07 -7.29 -16.97
N ARG A 114 9.90 -8.33 -17.79
CA ARG A 114 10.73 -8.56 -19.00
C ARG A 114 9.95 -8.31 -20.30
N ALA A 115 8.69 -7.90 -20.19
CA ALA A 115 7.86 -7.60 -21.35
C ALA A 115 8.25 -6.24 -21.93
N SER A 116 8.49 -6.21 -23.24
CA SER A 116 8.88 -5.01 -23.99
C SER A 116 7.70 -4.08 -24.31
N SER A 117 6.48 -4.57 -24.14
CA SER A 117 5.26 -3.77 -24.25
C SER A 117 4.16 -4.29 -23.34
N GLY A 118 3.26 -3.40 -22.92
CA GLY A 118 2.10 -3.77 -22.10
C GLY A 118 1.46 -2.58 -21.40
N GLN A 119 0.18 -2.67 -21.08
CA GLN A 119 -0.46 -1.70 -20.20
C GLN A 119 -0.15 -2.02 -18.75
N LEU A 120 0.28 -1.01 -18.00
CA LEU A 120 0.45 -1.13 -16.55
C LEU A 120 -0.77 -0.60 -15.81
N LEU A 121 -1.25 0.58 -16.21
CA LEU A 121 -2.31 1.24 -15.47
C LEU A 121 -3.15 2.15 -16.37
N HIS A 122 -4.44 2.23 -16.08
CA HIS A 122 -5.37 3.11 -16.76
C HIS A 122 -6.39 3.69 -15.78
N LEU A 123 -6.40 5.01 -15.67
CA LEU A 123 -7.35 5.78 -14.88
C LEU A 123 -8.42 6.31 -15.82
N GLN A 124 -9.67 6.14 -15.40
CA GLN A 124 -10.82 6.72 -16.05
C GLN A 124 -11.46 7.74 -15.12
N LEU A 125 -11.50 8.99 -15.57
CA LEU A 125 -12.22 10.05 -14.89
C LEU A 125 -13.64 10.12 -15.46
N LEU A 126 -14.60 10.26 -14.54
CA LEU A 126 -16.02 10.25 -14.84
C LEU A 126 -16.63 11.62 -14.48
N ASP A 127 -17.61 12.07 -15.26
CA ASP A 127 -18.49 13.18 -14.85
C ASP A 127 -19.49 12.72 -13.77
N ARG A 128 -20.23 13.65 -13.15
CA ARG A 128 -21.29 13.32 -12.18
C ARG A 128 -22.37 12.38 -12.73
N SER A 129 -22.57 12.38 -14.05
CA SER A 129 -23.48 11.47 -14.76
C SER A 129 -22.84 10.10 -15.09
N ARG A 130 -21.67 9.81 -14.53
CA ARG A 130 -20.89 8.57 -14.74
C ARG A 130 -20.48 8.33 -16.19
N ARG A 131 -20.30 9.39 -16.98
CA ARG A 131 -19.75 9.27 -18.34
C ARG A 131 -18.27 9.48 -18.32
N PHE A 132 -17.56 8.66 -19.10
CA PHE A 132 -16.14 8.81 -19.32
C PHE A 132 -15.85 10.17 -19.96
N THR A 133 -15.02 10.97 -19.28
CA THR A 133 -14.56 12.25 -19.78
C THR A 133 -13.09 12.15 -20.12
N ASP A 134 -12.24 11.84 -19.15
CA ASP A 134 -10.80 11.97 -19.33
C ASP A 134 -10.07 10.70 -18.88
N SER A 135 -8.83 10.53 -19.34
CA SER A 135 -8.00 9.41 -18.88
C SER A 135 -6.54 9.77 -18.72
N LEU A 136 -5.91 9.05 -17.81
CA LEU A 136 -4.47 8.89 -17.70
C LEU A 136 -4.13 7.43 -17.93
N GLN A 137 -3.06 7.19 -18.67
CA GLN A 137 -2.63 5.83 -18.97
C GLN A 137 -1.12 5.71 -18.85
N LEU A 138 -0.69 4.59 -18.28
CA LEU A 138 0.69 4.19 -18.19
C LEU A 138 0.90 2.87 -18.94
N LYS A 139 1.87 2.86 -19.85
CA LYS A 139 2.26 1.68 -20.64
C LYS A 139 3.76 1.56 -20.73
N ILE A 140 4.20 0.34 -21.03
CA ILE A 140 5.51 0.07 -21.57
C ILE A 140 5.37 -0.05 -23.09
N THR A 141 6.24 0.65 -23.81
CA THR A 141 6.36 0.61 -25.27
C THR A 141 7.85 0.60 -25.61
N ASN A 142 8.31 -0.39 -26.38
CA ASN A 142 9.72 -0.54 -26.76
C ASN A 142 10.66 -0.51 -25.54
N ASN A 143 10.31 -1.26 -24.50
CA ASN A 143 11.01 -1.35 -23.22
C ASN A 143 11.04 -0.07 -22.36
N ARG A 144 10.36 1.00 -22.80
CA ARG A 144 10.35 2.30 -22.13
C ARG A 144 8.97 2.63 -21.61
N LEU A 145 8.95 3.44 -20.58
CA LEU A 145 7.72 3.81 -19.92
C LEU A 145 7.11 5.06 -20.55
N GLU A 146 5.86 4.94 -20.99
CA GLU A 146 5.06 6.00 -21.62
C GLU A 146 3.86 6.35 -20.74
N MET A 147 3.76 7.62 -20.38
CA MET A 147 2.56 8.19 -19.79
C MET A 147 1.77 8.96 -20.86
N SER A 148 0.47 8.75 -20.92
CA SER A 148 -0.42 9.49 -21.82
C SER A 148 -1.66 10.00 -21.10
N THR A 149 -2.16 11.14 -21.55
CA THR A 149 -3.39 11.74 -21.04
C THR A 149 -4.32 12.05 -22.20
N ARG A 150 -5.63 11.93 -21.99
CA ARG A 150 -6.64 12.28 -22.99
C ARG A 150 -7.76 13.06 -22.32
N ALA A 151 -8.04 14.24 -22.86
CA ALA A 151 -9.17 15.06 -22.44
C ALA A 151 -10.39 14.79 -23.34
N HIS A 152 -11.52 14.32 -22.83
CA HIS A 152 -12.76 14.12 -23.60
C HIS A 152 -12.50 13.30 -24.89
N SER A 153 -13.01 13.78 -26.02
CA SER A 153 -12.79 13.22 -27.35
C SER A 153 -11.54 13.75 -28.05
N SER A 154 -10.63 14.42 -27.34
CA SER A 154 -9.39 14.95 -27.91
C SER A 154 -8.35 13.86 -28.20
N THR A 155 -7.31 14.25 -28.95
CA THR A 155 -6.12 13.44 -29.19
C THR A 155 -5.34 13.27 -27.88
N ALA A 156 -4.85 12.05 -27.62
CA ALA A 156 -4.02 11.81 -26.44
C ALA A 156 -2.67 12.53 -26.58
N THR A 157 -2.20 13.15 -25.50
CA THR A 157 -0.83 13.64 -25.35
C THR A 157 -0.02 12.60 -24.60
N SER A 158 1.26 12.42 -24.93
CA SER A 158 2.12 11.46 -24.24
C SER A 158 3.54 11.96 -24.03
N VAL A 159 4.20 11.36 -23.05
CA VAL A 159 5.62 11.53 -22.78
C VAL A 159 6.22 10.15 -22.50
N THR A 160 7.41 9.89 -23.03
CA THR A 160 8.16 8.64 -22.82
C THR A 160 9.46 8.96 -22.10
N LEU A 161 9.77 8.21 -21.04
CA LEU A 161 11.08 8.30 -20.39
C LEU A 161 12.14 7.54 -21.18
N ALA A 162 13.39 8.01 -21.09
CA ALA A 162 14.49 7.42 -21.83
C ALA A 162 14.92 6.05 -21.28
N GLU A 163 14.78 5.84 -19.97
CA GLU A 163 15.22 4.62 -19.31
C GLU A 163 14.40 3.40 -19.70
N SER A 164 15.08 2.25 -19.76
CA SER A 164 14.42 0.96 -19.93
C SER A 164 13.90 0.47 -18.60
N VAL A 165 12.71 -0.15 -18.61
CA VAL A 165 12.06 -0.72 -17.41
C VAL A 165 11.74 -2.21 -17.54
N SER A 166 12.33 -2.85 -18.55
CA SER A 166 12.01 -4.23 -18.97
C SER A 166 13.18 -5.21 -18.78
N ASP A 167 14.10 -4.91 -17.86
CA ASP A 167 15.30 -5.71 -17.57
C ASP A 167 15.04 -6.88 -16.58
N GLY A 168 13.89 -6.86 -15.91
CA GLY A 168 13.46 -7.85 -14.92
C GLY A 168 13.72 -7.43 -13.47
N ASP A 169 14.36 -6.29 -13.25
CA ASP A 169 14.59 -5.70 -11.94
C ASP A 169 13.42 -4.78 -11.54
N TRP A 170 13.43 -4.34 -10.28
CA TRP A 170 12.40 -3.45 -9.75
C TRP A 170 12.73 -2.00 -10.11
N HIS A 171 11.75 -1.30 -10.67
CA HIS A 171 11.80 0.13 -10.95
C HIS A 171 10.73 0.86 -10.13
N GLN A 172 11.14 1.96 -9.50
CA GLN A 172 10.26 2.85 -8.76
C GLN A 172 9.62 3.87 -9.70
N LEU A 173 8.30 3.82 -9.80
CA LEU A 173 7.52 4.79 -10.53
C LEU A 173 6.89 5.77 -9.55
N TYR A 174 6.97 7.05 -9.88
CA TYR A 174 6.33 8.10 -9.10
C TYR A 174 5.77 9.18 -10.00
N TRP A 175 4.57 9.68 -9.74
CA TRP A 175 4.12 10.93 -10.34
C TRP A 175 3.53 11.89 -9.32
N ARG A 176 3.54 13.16 -9.71
CA ARG A 176 2.90 14.25 -9.00
C ARG A 176 2.21 15.22 -9.96
N ILE A 177 1.01 15.64 -9.65
CA ILE A 177 0.34 16.72 -10.38
C ILE A 177 0.81 18.07 -9.80
N LEU A 178 1.20 18.97 -10.68
CA LEU A 178 1.65 20.33 -10.37
C LEU A 178 0.89 21.30 -11.27
N ALA A 179 -0.22 21.84 -10.75
CA ALA A 179 -1.15 22.68 -11.50
C ALA A 179 -1.60 22.03 -12.82
N THR A 180 -1.08 22.48 -13.96
CA THR A 180 -1.42 21.98 -15.30
C THR A 180 -0.41 20.98 -15.86
N LYS A 181 0.49 20.44 -15.03
CA LYS A 181 1.50 19.47 -15.45
C LYS A 181 1.51 18.24 -14.57
N ILE A 182 1.86 17.09 -15.14
CA ILE A 182 2.26 15.91 -14.37
C ILE A 182 3.78 15.84 -14.40
N LEU A 183 4.42 15.86 -13.23
CA LEU A 183 5.80 15.44 -13.05
C LEU A 183 5.81 13.92 -12.92
N PHE A 184 6.51 13.24 -13.80
CA PHE A 184 6.56 11.78 -13.83
C PHE A 184 8.01 11.30 -13.73
N LYS A 185 8.27 10.36 -12.81
CA LYS A 185 9.61 9.86 -12.48
C LYS A 185 9.69 8.33 -12.59
N VAL A 186 10.85 7.88 -13.06
CA VAL A 186 11.31 6.49 -12.99
C VAL A 186 12.68 6.49 -12.37
N ASP A 187 12.86 5.80 -11.24
CA ASP A 187 14.13 5.69 -10.52
C ASP A 187 14.81 7.05 -10.27
N GLY A 188 13.98 8.05 -9.94
CA GLY A 188 14.41 9.43 -9.70
C GLY A 188 14.58 10.31 -10.95
N ILE A 189 14.65 9.72 -12.15
CA ILE A 189 14.73 10.46 -13.42
C ILE A 189 13.35 10.99 -13.78
N ALA A 190 13.24 12.31 -13.95
CA ALA A 190 11.97 12.99 -14.12
C ALA A 190 11.73 13.51 -15.55
N THR A 191 10.48 13.50 -15.96
CA THR A 191 9.95 14.21 -17.13
C THR A 191 8.63 14.88 -16.78
N SER A 192 8.07 15.68 -17.68
CA SER A 192 6.77 16.31 -17.46
C SER A 192 5.86 16.24 -18.68
N LEU A 193 4.55 16.17 -18.44
CA LEU A 193 3.51 16.18 -19.45
C LEU A 193 2.46 17.24 -19.10
N ASP A 194 2.05 18.06 -20.07
CA ASP A 194 0.96 19.00 -19.88
C ASP A 194 -0.38 18.27 -19.76
N LEU A 195 -1.09 18.55 -18.67
CA LEU A 195 -2.48 18.18 -18.46
C LEU A 195 -3.38 19.10 -19.29
N LYS A 196 -4.25 18.49 -20.09
CA LYS A 196 -5.27 19.21 -20.87
C LYS A 196 -6.63 19.26 -20.17
N PHE A 197 -6.71 18.77 -18.94
CA PHE A 197 -7.91 18.77 -18.11
C PHE A 197 -7.53 18.95 -16.64
N ASP A 198 -8.43 19.53 -15.86
CA ASP A 198 -8.29 19.64 -14.41
C ASP A 198 -8.75 18.33 -13.75
N VAL A 199 -7.86 17.65 -13.04
CA VAL A 199 -8.15 16.39 -12.34
C VAL A 199 -9.09 16.60 -11.15
N PHE A 200 -9.08 17.79 -10.54
CA PHE A 200 -9.83 18.11 -9.32
C PHE A 200 -11.08 18.96 -9.57
N SER A 201 -11.54 19.04 -10.82
CA SER A 201 -12.72 19.81 -11.18
C SER A 201 -13.96 19.36 -10.39
N SER A 202 -14.72 20.34 -9.86
CA SER A 202 -15.94 20.11 -9.08
C SER A 202 -17.06 19.39 -9.85
N ASP A 203 -17.00 19.38 -11.18
CA ASP A 203 -17.99 18.75 -12.04
C ASP A 203 -17.75 17.25 -12.26
N ARG A 204 -16.69 16.70 -11.64
CA ARG A 204 -16.36 15.28 -11.70
C ARG A 204 -17.11 14.45 -10.67
N ASN A 205 -17.19 13.16 -10.96
CA ASN A 205 -17.52 12.15 -9.96
C ASN A 205 -16.40 12.06 -8.92
N SER A 206 -16.76 11.87 -7.65
CA SER A 206 -15.77 11.59 -6.61
C SER A 206 -15.14 10.21 -6.76
N ASP A 207 -15.80 9.27 -7.45
CA ASP A 207 -15.26 7.93 -7.65
C ASP A 207 -14.44 7.87 -8.95
N VAL A 208 -13.16 7.53 -8.82
CA VAL A 208 -12.23 7.28 -9.93
C VAL A 208 -12.00 5.78 -10.05
N VAL A 209 -12.16 5.26 -11.26
CA VAL A 209 -11.92 3.84 -11.54
C VAL A 209 -10.51 3.67 -12.11
N VAL A 210 -9.72 2.84 -11.43
CA VAL A 210 -8.32 2.54 -11.76
C VAL A 210 -8.23 1.08 -12.17
N TYR A 211 -7.73 0.84 -13.37
CA TYR A 211 -7.38 -0.50 -13.82
C TYR A 211 -5.88 -0.69 -13.78
N VAL A 212 -5.41 -1.77 -13.16
CA VAL A 212 -3.99 -2.17 -13.15
C VAL A 212 -3.84 -3.49 -13.91
N GLY A 213 -2.83 -3.57 -14.79
CA GLY A 213 -2.66 -4.65 -15.75
C GLY A 213 -3.59 -4.48 -16.96
N ALA A 214 -4.31 -5.56 -17.31
CA ALA A 214 -5.29 -5.52 -18.40
C ALA A 214 -6.49 -4.61 -18.06
N ARG A 215 -7.34 -4.29 -19.05
CA ARG A 215 -8.64 -3.66 -18.79
C ARG A 215 -9.75 -4.70 -18.90
N PRO A 216 -10.76 -4.69 -18.01
CA PRO A 216 -11.91 -5.55 -18.18
C PRO A 216 -12.65 -5.26 -19.48
N TYR A 217 -13.16 -6.33 -20.06
CA TYR A 217 -13.99 -6.32 -21.25
C TYR A 217 -15.33 -5.60 -21.00
N LEU A 218 -15.68 -4.63 -21.84
CA LEU A 218 -17.01 -4.01 -21.88
C LEU A 218 -17.92 -4.81 -22.82
N PRO A 219 -19.15 -5.20 -22.41
CA PRO A 219 -20.04 -6.00 -23.23
C PRO A 219 -20.32 -5.36 -24.61
N GLY A 220 -20.03 -6.07 -25.71
CA GLY A 220 -20.34 -5.64 -27.08
C GLY A 220 -19.31 -5.97 -28.17
N LYS A 221 -18.15 -6.55 -27.83
CA LYS A 221 -17.13 -7.01 -28.81
C LYS A 221 -16.69 -8.46 -28.51
N GLN A 222 -17.13 -9.44 -29.30
CA GLN A 222 -16.75 -10.85 -29.08
C GLN A 222 -15.23 -11.05 -28.91
N GLN A 223 -14.79 -11.45 -27.71
CA GLN A 223 -13.71 -12.41 -27.48
C GLN A 223 -13.65 -12.82 -25.99
N LEU A 224 -13.18 -14.05 -25.73
CA LEU A 224 -13.38 -14.85 -24.51
C LEU A 224 -13.19 -14.08 -23.17
N GLN A 225 -14.23 -14.11 -22.33
CA GLN A 225 -14.15 -13.73 -20.92
C GLN A 225 -13.41 -14.80 -20.11
N LEU A 226 -12.22 -14.47 -19.61
CA LEU A 226 -11.59 -15.12 -18.46
C LEU A 226 -10.94 -14.05 -17.58
N SER A 227 -11.76 -13.24 -16.92
CA SER A 227 -11.33 -12.21 -15.96
C SER A 227 -11.28 -12.77 -14.54
N LYS A 228 -10.09 -12.93 -13.96
CA LYS A 228 -9.94 -13.20 -12.53
C LYS A 228 -10.01 -11.87 -11.78
N LYS A 229 -11.21 -11.43 -11.37
CA LYS A 229 -11.40 -10.25 -10.52
C LYS A 229 -10.83 -10.55 -9.14
N PHE A 230 -9.78 -9.84 -8.73
CA PHE A 230 -9.26 -9.96 -7.37
C PHE A 230 -10.21 -9.19 -6.44
N THR A 231 -10.98 -9.90 -5.62
CA THR A 231 -12.03 -9.33 -4.75
C THR A 231 -11.53 -8.91 -3.36
N LYS A 232 -10.27 -9.20 -3.00
CA LYS A 232 -9.65 -8.73 -1.76
C LYS A 232 -8.18 -8.43 -1.98
N LEU A 233 -7.86 -7.16 -2.19
CA LEU A 233 -6.59 -6.62 -1.70
C LEU A 233 -6.87 -6.09 -0.31
N HIS A 234 -6.06 -6.49 0.68
CA HIS A 234 -6.05 -5.78 1.95
C HIS A 234 -5.87 -4.30 1.66
N THR A 235 -6.70 -3.47 2.29
CA THR A 235 -6.74 -2.02 2.14
C THR A 235 -5.33 -1.45 2.17
N TRP A 236 -4.89 -0.93 1.03
CA TRP A 236 -3.67 -0.15 0.93
C TRP A 236 -3.93 1.17 1.63
N HIS A 237 -3.43 1.34 2.86
CA HIS A 237 -3.20 2.69 3.36
C HIS A 237 -2.02 3.24 2.58
N CYS A 238 -2.26 4.26 1.75
CA CYS A 238 -1.20 5.16 1.31
C CYS A 238 -0.48 5.66 2.55
N SER A 239 0.77 5.26 2.74
CA SER A 239 1.63 5.89 3.74
C SER A 239 1.97 7.29 3.25
N ILE A 240 1.46 8.31 3.95
CA ILE A 240 2.04 9.65 3.94
C ILE A 240 2.74 9.80 5.29
N ASP A 241 4.08 9.87 5.30
CA ASP A 241 4.84 10.55 6.35
C ASP A 241 5.30 11.92 5.81
N HIS A 242 5.72 12.94 6.57
CA HIS A 242 6.12 13.06 7.97
C HIS A 242 5.50 14.34 8.59
N SER A 243 4.31 14.76 8.12
CA SER A 243 3.66 16.02 8.57
C SER A 243 2.25 15.88 9.15
N GLY A 244 1.76 14.65 9.38
CA GLY A 244 0.60 14.38 10.24
C GLY A 244 -0.78 14.74 9.68
N GLN A 245 -1.65 13.71 9.58
CA GLN A 245 -3.09 13.67 9.26
C GLN A 245 -3.47 13.40 7.78
N MET A 246 -4.46 12.55 7.43
CA MET A 246 -5.62 11.98 8.16
C MET A 246 -5.87 10.47 7.88
N TYR A 247 -6.65 9.86 8.79
CA TYR A 247 -7.24 8.50 8.92
C TYR A 247 -7.31 7.56 7.71
#